data_AF-A0A172WRX5-F1
#
_entry.id   AF-A0A172WRX5-F1
#
_cell.length_a   1.000
_cell.length_b   1.000
_cell.length_c   1.000
_cell.angle_alpha   90.00
_cell.angle_beta   90.00
_cell.angle_gamma   90.00
#
_symmetry.space_group_name_H-M   'P 1'
#
loop_
_entity.id
_entity.type
_entity.pdbx_description
1 polymer ?
#
loop_
_entity_poly.entity_id
_entity_poly.type
_entity_poly.pdbx_seq_one_letter_code
_entity_poly.pdbx_strand_id
1 'polypeptide(L)'
;MELSNLKKLRKIIPGTIFVFFSIPAYQYFANEILTLDESAKFALKGYGTVLAFIIGTLFSTLKIREKRNKSTHQEIVSNLKHKLIEYGLTKIPSQKELEKVMASNQLMHIFYSFIDNDESLKEKSKLVRDNGLTWSSTADAAILGCFFSWAYLFLIMFVGPEPILAISGIMIGLIGLISGAVLHPMSVKEHIKLGNQQVEFIATNHKSKLQEKVNGLFT
;
A
#
# COMPACT_ATOMS: atom_id res chain seq x y z
N MET A 1 -8.15 -2.99 -11.64
CA MET A 1 -8.24 -1.52 -11.84
C MET A 1 -7.23 -0.93 -12.83
N GLU A 2 -7.60 0.19 -13.45
CA GLU A 2 -6.73 1.05 -14.26
C GLU A 2 -5.64 1.78 -13.45
N LEU A 3 -4.47 1.99 -14.05
CA LEU A 3 -3.32 2.59 -13.36
C LEU A 3 -3.59 4.04 -12.89
N SER A 4 -4.33 4.80 -13.70
CA SER A 4 -4.71 6.18 -13.38
C SER A 4 -5.59 6.24 -12.13
N ASN A 5 -6.57 5.33 -12.02
CA ASN A 5 -7.45 5.22 -10.88
C ASN A 5 -6.70 4.78 -9.61
N LEU A 6 -5.78 3.83 -9.73
CA LEU A 6 -4.91 3.40 -8.63
C LEU A 6 -4.11 4.58 -8.05
N LYS A 7 -3.51 5.41 -8.91
CA LYS A 7 -2.74 6.58 -8.48
C LYS A 7 -3.60 7.62 -7.77
N LYS A 8 -4.83 7.85 -8.24
CA LYS A 8 -5.79 8.77 -7.60
C LYS A 8 -6.19 8.26 -6.22
N LEU A 9 -6.60 6.99 -6.12
CA LEU A 9 -7.05 6.40 -4.85
C LEU A 9 -5.94 6.37 -3.80
N ARG A 10 -4.69 6.08 -4.19
CA ARG A 10 -3.52 6.11 -3.29
C ARG A 10 -3.21 7.50 -2.70
N LYS A 11 -3.77 8.58 -3.25
CA LYS A 11 -3.69 9.94 -2.71
C LYS A 11 -4.90 10.27 -1.85
N ILE A 12 -6.09 9.87 -2.29
CA ILE A 12 -7.35 10.17 -1.60
C ILE A 12 -7.46 9.39 -0.29
N ILE A 13 -7.20 8.08 -0.30
CA ILE A 13 -7.39 7.20 0.86
C ILE A 13 -6.66 7.67 2.13
N PRO A 14 -5.34 7.95 2.13
CA PRO A 14 -4.69 8.43 3.36
C PRO A 14 -5.27 9.75 3.85
N GLY A 15 -5.66 10.64 2.93
CA GLY A 15 -6.34 11.90 3.25
C GLY A 15 -7.70 11.70 3.91
N THR A 16 -8.49 10.80 3.35
CA THR A 16 -9.80 10.42 3.90
C THR A 16 -9.64 9.81 5.29
N ILE A 17 -8.70 8.87 5.48
CA ILE A 17 -8.41 8.27 6.79
C ILE A 17 -8.02 9.36 7.79
N PHE A 18 -7.15 10.29 7.41
CA PHE A 18 -6.74 11.38 8.28
C PHE A 18 -7.92 12.24 8.73
N VAL A 19 -8.78 12.66 7.79
CA VAL A 19 -9.96 13.48 8.11
C VAL A 19 -10.91 12.72 9.04
N PHE A 20 -11.20 11.45 8.75
CA PHE A 20 -12.05 10.63 9.61
C PHE A 20 -11.46 10.48 11.02
N PHE A 21 -10.16 10.21 11.12
CA PHE A 21 -9.51 10.07 12.42
C PHE A 21 -9.40 11.38 13.19
N SER A 22 -9.51 12.54 12.52
CA SER A 22 -9.53 13.87 13.16
C SER A 22 -10.89 14.29 13.70
N ILE A 23 -11.98 13.61 13.35
CA ILE A 23 -13.34 14.00 13.75
C ILE A 23 -13.51 14.12 15.26
N PRO A 24 -13.02 13.19 16.11
CA PRO A 24 -13.17 13.29 17.56
C PRO A 24 -12.50 14.53 18.15
N ALA A 25 -11.28 14.86 17.74
CA ALA A 25 -10.64 16.11 18.15
C ALA A 25 -11.43 17.33 17.66
N TYR A 26 -11.89 17.31 16.40
CA TYR A 26 -12.75 18.38 15.91
C TYR A 26 -14.02 18.52 16.75
N GLN A 27 -14.71 17.44 17.11
CA GLN A 27 -15.92 17.49 17.94
C GLN A 27 -15.64 18.02 19.35
N TYR A 28 -14.52 17.60 19.95
CA TYR A 28 -14.09 18.09 21.25
C TYR A 28 -13.85 19.61 21.22
N PHE A 29 -12.97 20.07 20.34
CA PHE A 29 -12.67 21.50 20.20
C PHE A 29 -13.85 22.30 19.67
N ALA A 30 -14.66 21.75 18.76
CA ALA A 30 -15.84 22.42 18.23
C ALA A 30 -16.91 22.60 19.31
N ASN A 31 -17.08 21.64 20.22
CA ASN A 31 -18.02 21.82 21.33
C ASN A 31 -17.49 22.84 22.36
N GLU A 32 -16.17 22.95 22.55
CA GLU A 32 -15.56 23.97 23.44
C GLU A 32 -15.42 25.36 22.79
N ILE A 33 -15.24 25.44 21.45
CA ILE A 33 -14.94 26.67 20.69
C ILE A 33 -16.20 27.22 19.97
N LEU A 34 -17.18 26.40 19.60
CA LEU A 34 -18.36 26.84 18.84
C LEU A 34 -19.53 27.29 19.73
N THR A 35 -19.32 28.41 20.42
CA THR A 35 -20.30 29.51 20.43
C THR A 35 -20.18 30.38 19.17
N LEU A 36 -19.76 29.79 18.04
CA LEU A 36 -19.54 30.47 16.77
C LEU A 36 -20.64 30.15 15.75
N ASP A 37 -21.01 31.22 15.04
CA ASP A 37 -22.10 31.39 14.09
C ASP A 37 -22.20 30.29 13.02
N GLU A 38 -23.42 29.98 12.55
CA GLU A 38 -23.70 28.86 11.62
C GLU A 38 -22.89 28.92 10.30
N SER A 39 -22.46 30.11 9.91
CA SER A 39 -21.61 30.38 8.74
C SER A 39 -20.23 29.67 8.81
N ALA A 40 -19.63 29.54 10.00
CA ALA A 40 -18.35 28.85 10.18
C ALA A 40 -18.48 27.32 10.08
N LYS A 41 -19.63 26.76 10.47
CA LYS A 41 -19.95 25.33 10.33
C LYS A 41 -20.07 24.90 8.87
N PHE A 42 -20.52 25.79 7.98
CA PHE A 42 -20.63 25.53 6.54
C PHE A 42 -19.26 25.43 5.86
N ALA A 43 -18.31 26.32 6.20
CA ALA A 43 -16.94 26.25 5.71
C ALA A 43 -16.28 24.90 6.06
N LEU A 44 -16.35 24.48 7.32
CA LEU A 44 -15.76 23.22 7.78
C LEU A 44 -16.43 21.97 7.17
N LYS A 45 -17.73 22.01 6.88
CA LYS A 45 -18.44 20.93 6.16
C LYS A 45 -18.03 20.81 4.68
N GLY A 46 -17.71 21.92 4.01
CA GLY A 46 -17.34 21.93 2.59
C GLY A 46 -15.86 21.65 2.30
N TYR A 47 -14.95 22.09 3.18
CA TYR A 47 -13.51 21.98 2.92
C TYR A 47 -12.88 20.64 3.32
N GLY A 48 -13.64 19.72 3.95
CA GLY A 48 -13.11 18.42 4.39
C GLY A 48 -12.48 17.60 3.27
N THR A 49 -13.07 17.59 2.07
CA THR A 49 -12.51 16.90 0.90
C THR A 49 -11.24 17.57 0.37
N VAL A 50 -11.16 18.90 0.43
CA VAL A 50 -9.96 19.67 0.04
C VAL A 50 -8.82 19.43 1.03
N LEU A 51 -9.11 19.44 2.33
CA LEU A 51 -8.15 19.12 3.39
C LEU A 51 -7.67 17.67 3.29
N ALA A 52 -8.58 16.71 3.07
CA ALA A 52 -8.22 15.32 2.80
C ALA A 52 -7.24 15.22 1.63
N PHE A 53 -7.51 15.93 0.52
CA PHE A 53 -6.63 15.90 -0.64
C PHE A 53 -5.25 16.50 -0.37
N ILE A 54 -5.17 17.64 0.33
CA ILE A 54 -3.90 18.28 0.69
C ILE A 54 -3.08 17.36 1.60
N ILE A 55 -3.71 16.85 2.66
CA ILE A 55 -3.03 16.00 3.64
C ILE A 55 -2.64 14.66 3.03
N GLY A 56 -3.51 14.05 2.23
CA GLY A 56 -3.21 12.84 1.49
C GLY A 56 -2.05 13.03 0.51
N THR A 57 -1.95 14.20 -0.12
CA THR A 57 -0.82 14.57 -0.98
C THR A 57 0.47 14.72 -0.19
N LEU A 58 0.45 15.42 0.95
CA LEU A 58 1.60 15.54 1.85
C LEU A 58 2.07 14.17 2.34
N PHE A 59 1.15 13.34 2.81
CA PHE A 59 1.43 11.99 3.26
C PHE A 59 2.07 11.14 2.15
N SER A 60 1.58 11.26 0.91
CA SER A 60 2.17 10.57 -0.23
C SER A 60 3.59 11.08 -0.59
N THR A 61 3.88 12.35 -0.28
CA THR A 61 5.19 12.98 -0.58
C THR A 61 6.24 12.64 0.47
N LEU A 62 5.85 12.44 1.73
CA LEU A 62 6.76 12.18 2.86
C LEU A 62 7.41 10.78 2.83
N LYS A 63 7.11 9.93 1.84
CA LYS A 63 7.69 8.57 1.67
C LYS A 63 7.57 7.63 2.89
N ILE A 64 6.75 7.98 3.88
CA ILE A 64 6.53 7.17 5.09
C ILE A 64 6.00 5.80 4.71
N ARG A 65 5.05 5.76 3.77
CA ARG A 65 4.51 4.53 3.18
C ARG A 65 5.59 3.69 2.51
N GLU A 66 6.49 4.30 1.74
CA GLU A 66 7.58 3.59 1.06
C GLU A 66 8.50 2.93 2.08
N LYS A 67 8.84 3.63 3.17
CA LYS A 67 9.67 3.08 4.24
C LYS A 67 9.02 1.86 4.90
N ARG A 68 7.73 1.94 5.21
CA ARG A 68 6.97 0.82 5.80
C ARG A 68 6.87 -0.37 4.86
N ASN A 69 6.58 -0.11 3.59
CA ASN A 69 6.34 -1.15 2.60
C ASN A 69 7.62 -1.70 1.95
N LYS A 70 8.80 -1.14 2.26
CA LYS A 70 10.06 -1.54 1.63
C LYS A 70 10.34 -3.03 1.80
N SER A 71 10.21 -3.55 3.02
CA SER A 71 10.47 -4.96 3.33
C SER A 71 9.53 -5.89 2.54
N THR A 72 8.22 -5.61 2.61
CA THR A 72 7.21 -6.42 1.93
C THR A 72 7.28 -6.28 0.41
N HIS A 73 7.69 -5.11 -0.11
CA HIS A 73 7.98 -4.93 -1.53
C HIS A 73 9.16 -5.79 -1.99
N GLN A 74 10.24 -5.80 -1.21
CA GLN A 74 11.43 -6.62 -1.49
C GLN A 74 11.09 -8.11 -1.45
N GLU A 75 10.27 -8.53 -0.48
CA GLU A 75 9.75 -9.90 -0.39
C GLU A 75 8.97 -10.32 -1.64
N ILE A 76 8.01 -9.49 -2.08
CA ILE A 76 7.22 -9.72 -3.29
C ILE A 76 8.12 -9.84 -4.52
N VAL A 77 9.02 -8.87 -4.72
CA VAL A 77 9.94 -8.84 -5.88
C VAL A 77 10.88 -10.04 -5.86
N SER A 78 11.44 -10.38 -4.70
CA SER A 78 12.33 -11.53 -4.55
C SER A 78 11.61 -12.83 -4.89
N ASN A 79 10.40 -13.02 -4.37
CA ASN A 79 9.57 -14.20 -4.68
C ASN A 79 9.30 -14.31 -6.19
N LEU A 80 8.91 -13.21 -6.85
CA LEU A 80 8.69 -13.20 -8.30
C LEU A 80 9.95 -13.58 -9.08
N LYS A 81 11.09 -13.00 -8.71
CA LYS A 81 12.39 -13.33 -9.33
C LYS A 81 12.74 -14.81 -9.16
N HIS A 82 12.60 -15.35 -7.95
CA HIS A 82 12.83 -16.76 -7.69
C HIS A 82 11.93 -17.66 -8.56
N LYS A 83 10.64 -17.35 -8.67
CA LYS A 83 9.70 -18.09 -9.50
C LYS A 83 10.05 -18.00 -11.00
N LEU A 84 10.47 -16.84 -11.49
CA LEU A 84 10.89 -16.68 -12.89
C LEU A 84 12.14 -17.51 -13.22
N ILE A 85 13.10 -17.58 -12.30
CA ILE A 85 14.27 -18.44 -12.46
C ILE A 85 13.84 -19.91 -12.39
N GLU A 86 13.03 -20.30 -11.40
CA GLU A 86 12.54 -21.67 -11.22
C GLU A 86 11.89 -22.24 -12.50
N TYR A 87 11.07 -21.45 -13.20
CA TYR A 87 10.41 -21.89 -14.43
C TYR A 87 11.19 -21.61 -15.71
N GLY A 88 12.02 -20.57 -15.74
CA GLY A 88 12.70 -20.10 -16.95
C GLY A 88 14.11 -20.64 -17.14
N LEU A 89 14.78 -21.05 -16.07
CA LEU A 89 16.16 -21.49 -16.14
C LEU A 89 16.24 -22.94 -16.64
N THR A 90 17.04 -23.17 -17.68
CA THR A 90 17.25 -24.54 -18.22
C THR A 90 18.66 -25.07 -17.98
N LYS A 91 19.61 -24.19 -17.67
CA LYS A 91 21.01 -24.52 -17.37
C LYS A 91 21.36 -23.98 -15.99
N ILE A 92 22.17 -24.70 -15.23
CA ILE A 92 22.59 -24.26 -13.90
C ILE A 92 23.67 -23.17 -14.08
N PRO A 93 23.40 -21.90 -13.73
CA PRO A 93 24.39 -20.83 -13.78
C PRO A 93 25.34 -20.97 -12.59
N SER A 94 26.47 -20.28 -12.66
CA SER A 94 27.33 -20.15 -11.47
C SER A 94 26.61 -19.34 -10.38
N GLN A 95 26.95 -19.61 -9.12
CA GLN A 95 26.39 -18.88 -7.97
C GLN A 95 26.60 -17.36 -8.10
N LYS A 96 27.75 -16.93 -8.63
CA LYS A 96 28.08 -15.52 -8.84
C LYS A 96 27.18 -14.84 -9.88
N GLU A 97 26.84 -15.55 -10.96
CA GLU A 97 25.91 -15.04 -11.98
C GLU A 97 24.49 -14.97 -11.45
N LEU A 98 24.07 -15.99 -10.69
CA LEU A 98 22.76 -16.03 -10.03
C LEU A 98 22.58 -14.81 -9.10
N GLU A 99 23.56 -14.54 -8.26
CA GLU A 99 23.55 -13.38 -7.35
C GLU A 99 23.48 -12.06 -8.12
N LYS A 100 24.26 -11.92 -9.20
CA LYS A 100 24.25 -10.73 -10.06
C LYS A 100 22.88 -10.49 -10.69
N VAL A 101 22.26 -11.53 -11.25
CA VAL A 101 20.94 -11.43 -11.88
C VAL A 101 19.85 -11.15 -10.84
N MET A 102 19.88 -11.81 -9.68
CA MET A 102 18.95 -11.59 -8.57
C MET A 102 19.02 -10.17 -8.01
N ALA A 103 20.21 -9.57 -7.95
CA ALA A 103 20.40 -8.18 -7.54
C ALA A 103 19.89 -7.17 -8.58
N SER A 104 19.85 -7.54 -9.86
CA SER A 104 19.44 -6.67 -10.96
C SER A 104 17.91 -6.53 -11.11
N ASN A 105 17.46 -5.56 -11.91
CA ASN A 105 16.04 -5.43 -12.29
C ASN A 105 15.67 -6.21 -13.58
N GLN A 106 16.61 -6.94 -14.18
CA GLN A 106 16.43 -7.58 -15.48
C GLN A 106 15.27 -8.59 -15.50
N LEU A 107 15.15 -9.43 -14.46
CA LEU A 107 14.05 -10.37 -14.33
C LEU A 107 12.68 -9.67 -14.26
N MET A 108 12.61 -8.52 -13.59
CA MET A 108 11.37 -7.74 -13.52
C MET A 108 11.04 -7.11 -14.88
N HIS A 109 12.04 -6.67 -15.65
CA HIS A 109 11.81 -6.20 -17.02
C HIS A 109 11.27 -7.33 -17.92
N ILE A 110 11.80 -8.55 -17.79
CA ILE A 110 11.25 -9.73 -18.48
C ILE A 110 9.80 -9.96 -18.07
N PHE A 111 9.51 -9.98 -16.77
CA PHE A 111 8.16 -10.17 -16.24
C PHE A 111 7.16 -9.16 -16.81
N TYR A 112 7.47 -7.86 -16.73
CA TYR A 112 6.60 -6.82 -17.27
C TYR A 112 6.47 -6.90 -18.79
N SER A 113 7.52 -7.31 -19.51
CA SER A 113 7.42 -7.55 -20.95
C SER A 113 6.41 -8.64 -21.32
N PHE A 114 6.18 -9.64 -20.47
CA PHE A 114 5.11 -10.61 -20.71
C PHE A 114 3.73 -10.00 -20.43
N ILE A 115 3.59 -9.28 -19.31
CA ILE A 115 2.34 -8.61 -18.95
C ILE A 115 1.90 -7.62 -20.03
N ASP A 116 2.83 -6.82 -20.56
CA ASP A 116 2.49 -5.76 -21.52
C ASP A 116 2.13 -6.29 -22.92
N ASN A 117 2.50 -7.53 -23.24
CA ASN A 117 2.28 -8.13 -24.56
C ASN A 117 1.18 -9.22 -24.59
N ASP A 118 0.58 -9.56 -23.44
CA ASP A 118 -0.46 -10.59 -23.35
C ASP A 118 -1.72 -10.04 -22.66
N GLU A 119 -2.87 -10.09 -23.35
CA GLU A 119 -4.13 -9.53 -22.83
C GLU A 119 -4.64 -10.24 -21.58
N SER A 120 -4.46 -11.56 -21.48
CA SER A 120 -4.87 -12.33 -20.30
C SER A 120 -4.04 -11.93 -19.07
N LEU A 121 -2.74 -11.70 -19.26
CA LEU A 121 -1.87 -11.19 -18.19
C LEU A 121 -2.18 -9.73 -17.83
N LYS A 122 -2.60 -8.89 -18.78
CA LYS A 122 -3.08 -7.53 -18.49
C LYS A 122 -4.32 -7.57 -17.61
N GLU A 123 -5.31 -8.41 -17.91
CA GLU A 123 -6.50 -8.56 -17.07
C GLU A 123 -6.13 -9.10 -15.68
N LYS A 124 -5.26 -10.11 -15.57
CA LYS A 124 -4.76 -10.58 -14.27
C LYS A 124 -4.01 -9.50 -13.50
N SER A 125 -3.28 -8.61 -14.20
CA SER A 125 -2.57 -7.49 -13.58
C SER A 125 -3.51 -6.47 -12.94
N LYS A 126 -4.76 -6.36 -13.41
CA LYS A 126 -5.78 -5.51 -12.79
C LYS A 126 -6.06 -5.96 -11.35
N LEU A 127 -6.15 -7.27 -11.10
CA LEU A 127 -6.34 -7.84 -9.77
C LEU A 127 -5.14 -7.57 -8.85
N VAL A 128 -3.92 -7.68 -9.39
CA VAL A 128 -2.68 -7.35 -8.66
C VAL A 128 -2.66 -5.86 -8.28
N ARG A 129 -3.11 -4.98 -9.18
CA ARG A 129 -3.23 -3.53 -8.90
C ARG A 129 -4.30 -3.25 -7.85
N ASP A 130 -5.43 -3.95 -7.89
CA ASP A 130 -6.50 -3.85 -6.90
C ASP A 130 -6.01 -4.23 -5.51
N ASN A 131 -5.39 -5.41 -5.37
CA ASN A 131 -4.78 -5.81 -4.10
C ASN A 131 -3.62 -4.88 -3.71
N GLY A 132 -2.88 -4.33 -4.68
CA GLY A 132 -1.86 -3.32 -4.45
C GLY A 132 -2.40 -2.01 -3.87
N LEU A 133 -3.69 -1.71 -4.02
CA LEU A 133 -4.36 -0.60 -3.32
C LEU A 133 -4.63 -0.97 -1.87
N THR A 134 -5.18 -2.16 -1.61
CA THR A 134 -5.44 -2.68 -0.26
C THR A 134 -4.16 -2.76 0.56
N TRP A 135 -3.08 -3.26 -0.03
CA TRP A 135 -1.76 -3.33 0.59
C TRP A 135 -1.22 -1.95 1.01
N SER A 136 -1.36 -0.93 0.16
CA SER A 136 -1.00 0.44 0.55
C SER A 136 -1.95 1.06 1.58
N SER A 137 -3.26 0.78 1.47
CA SER A 137 -4.28 1.40 2.31
C SER A 137 -4.23 0.88 3.76
N THR A 138 -3.97 -0.42 3.93
CA THR A 138 -3.75 -1.03 5.25
C THR A 138 -2.50 -0.47 5.94
N ALA A 139 -1.44 -0.20 5.17
CA ALA A 139 -0.25 0.47 5.67
C ALA A 139 -0.55 1.91 6.13
N ASP A 140 -1.34 2.66 5.35
CA ASP A 140 -1.76 4.02 5.70
C ASP A 140 -2.63 4.05 6.96
N ALA A 141 -3.65 3.18 7.02
CA ALA A 141 -4.55 3.06 8.18
C ALA A 141 -3.79 2.75 9.46
N ALA A 142 -2.77 1.90 9.39
CA ALA A 142 -1.97 1.56 10.55
C ALA A 142 -0.96 2.64 10.95
N ILE A 143 -0.40 3.41 10.01
CA ILE A 143 0.44 4.58 10.34
C ILE A 143 -0.42 5.66 10.99
N LEU A 144 -1.51 6.04 10.34
CA LEU A 144 -2.39 7.11 10.80
C LEU A 144 -3.12 6.72 12.08
N GLY A 145 -3.52 5.46 12.22
CA GLY A 145 -4.16 4.95 13.44
C GLY A 145 -3.23 5.03 14.64
N CYS A 146 -1.97 4.63 14.47
CA CYS A 146 -0.95 4.80 15.51
C CYS A 146 -0.76 6.29 15.84
N PHE A 147 -0.57 7.13 14.83
CA PHE A 147 -0.38 8.58 15.02
C PHE A 147 -1.53 9.23 15.79
N PHE A 148 -2.79 9.01 15.40
CA PHE A 148 -3.95 9.62 16.07
C PHE A 148 -4.21 9.04 17.45
N SER A 149 -3.95 7.74 17.66
CA SER A 149 -4.06 7.12 18.98
C SER A 149 -3.09 7.77 19.96
N TRP A 150 -1.83 7.98 19.55
CA TRP A 150 -0.86 8.73 20.35
C TRP A 150 -1.26 10.20 20.51
N ALA A 151 -1.70 10.87 19.44
CA ALA A 151 -2.12 12.27 19.49
C ALA A 151 -3.24 12.50 20.51
N TYR A 152 -4.21 11.58 20.61
CA TYR A 152 -5.29 11.66 21.59
C TYR A 152 -4.83 11.35 23.00
N LEU A 153 -3.92 10.39 23.18
CA LEU A 153 -3.28 10.18 24.48
C LEU A 153 -2.54 11.45 24.94
N PHE A 154 -1.79 12.09 24.06
CA PHE A 154 -1.12 13.36 24.35
C PHE A 154 -2.12 14.46 24.69
N LEU A 155 -3.19 14.61 23.91
CA LEU A 155 -4.20 15.64 24.14
C LEU A 155 -4.85 15.49 25.51
N ILE A 156 -5.23 14.27 25.90
CA ILE A 156 -5.81 13.93 27.21
C ILE A 156 -4.89 14.32 28.37
N MET A 157 -3.57 14.22 28.21
CA MET A 157 -2.63 14.64 29.26
C MET A 157 -2.65 16.15 29.51
N PHE A 158 -3.05 16.97 28.54
CA PHE A 158 -3.13 18.42 28.68
C PHE A 158 -4.52 18.92 29.10
N VAL A 159 -5.59 18.33 28.54
CA VAL A 159 -6.97 18.80 28.77
C VAL A 159 -7.70 18.04 29.88
N GLY A 160 -7.15 16.90 30.31
CA GLY A 160 -7.79 16.00 31.27
C GLY A 160 -8.50 14.82 30.61
N PRO A 161 -9.00 13.88 31.41
CA PRO A 161 -9.62 12.64 30.93
C PRO A 161 -10.98 12.91 30.29
N GLU A 162 -10.97 13.10 28.98
CA GLU A 162 -12.18 13.31 28.18
C GLU A 162 -12.66 12.01 27.52
N PRO A 163 -13.87 11.51 27.81
CA PRO A 163 -14.35 10.21 27.33
C PRO A 163 -14.34 10.09 25.80
N ILE A 164 -14.71 11.16 25.08
CA ILE A 164 -14.76 11.16 23.61
C ILE A 164 -13.36 10.94 23.00
N LEU A 165 -12.34 11.58 23.57
CA LEU A 165 -10.95 11.45 23.11
C LEU A 165 -10.37 10.09 23.51
N ALA A 166 -10.66 9.63 24.73
CA ALA A 166 -10.14 8.36 25.25
C ALA A 166 -10.67 7.16 24.43
N ILE A 167 -12.00 7.07 24.28
CA ILE A 167 -12.65 5.98 23.53
C ILE A 167 -12.20 6.02 22.07
N SER A 168 -12.17 7.21 21.45
CA SER A 168 -11.74 7.37 20.07
C SER A 168 -10.27 6.97 19.88
N GLY A 169 -9.39 7.35 20.81
CA GLY A 169 -7.96 7.01 20.75
C GLY A 169 -7.73 5.51 20.83
N ILE A 170 -8.48 4.82 21.70
CA ILE A 170 -8.45 3.35 21.80
C ILE A 170 -8.98 2.71 20.52
N MET A 171 -10.15 3.13 20.03
CA MET A 171 -10.74 2.57 18.81
C MET A 171 -9.85 2.76 17.58
N ILE A 172 -9.31 3.96 17.38
CA ILE A 172 -8.40 4.27 16.26
C ILE A 172 -7.09 3.49 16.41
N GLY A 173 -6.57 3.34 17.63
CA GLY A 173 -5.43 2.49 17.93
C GLY A 173 -5.69 1.03 17.56
N LEU A 174 -6.86 0.49 17.91
CA LEU A 174 -7.28 -0.86 17.53
C LEU A 174 -7.39 -1.02 16.01
N ILE A 175 -8.00 -0.06 15.31
CA ILE A 175 -8.05 -0.06 13.83
C ILE A 175 -6.63 -0.09 13.26
N GLY A 176 -5.73 0.74 13.81
CA GLY A 176 -4.34 0.77 13.37
C GLY A 176 -3.62 -0.55 13.62
N LEU A 177 -3.83 -1.17 14.77
CA LEU A 177 -3.25 -2.46 15.14
C LEU A 177 -3.77 -3.58 14.24
N ILE A 178 -5.09 -3.70 14.06
CA ILE A 178 -5.71 -4.71 13.18
C ILE A 178 -5.24 -4.51 11.73
N SER A 179 -5.23 -3.27 11.24
CA SER A 179 -4.76 -2.96 9.89
C SER A 179 -3.30 -3.35 9.69
N GLY A 180 -2.46 -3.14 10.70
CA GLY A 180 -1.02 -3.39 10.60
C GLY A 180 -0.62 -4.84 10.84
N ALA A 181 -1.21 -5.50 11.83
CA ALA A 181 -0.83 -6.84 12.26
C ALA A 181 -1.57 -7.94 11.50
N VAL A 182 -2.78 -7.67 11.00
CA VAL A 182 -3.63 -8.68 10.37
C VAL A 182 -3.81 -8.37 8.88
N LEU A 183 -4.43 -7.23 8.56
CA LEU A 183 -4.84 -6.93 7.18
C LEU A 183 -3.64 -6.72 6.25
N HIS A 184 -2.60 -6.04 6.72
CA HIS A 184 -1.41 -5.78 5.91
C HIS A 184 -0.68 -7.09 5.53
N PRO A 185 -0.30 -7.99 6.46
CA PRO A 185 0.27 -9.29 6.08
C PRO A 185 -0.64 -10.14 5.19
N MET A 186 -1.95 -10.13 5.40
CA MET A 186 -2.89 -10.84 4.52
C MET A 186 -2.84 -10.29 3.09
N SER A 187 -2.82 -8.97 2.93
CA SER A 187 -2.71 -8.34 1.61
C SER A 187 -1.39 -8.66 0.91
N VAL A 188 -0.28 -8.81 1.65
CA VAL A 188 1.02 -9.22 1.10
C VAL A 188 0.96 -10.67 0.59
N LYS A 189 0.41 -11.59 1.38
CA LYS A 189 0.23 -12.99 0.98
C LYS A 189 -0.62 -13.11 -0.29
N GLU A 190 -1.71 -12.36 -0.37
CA GLU A 190 -2.54 -12.34 -1.57
C GLU A 190 -1.79 -11.73 -2.77
N HIS A 191 -0.94 -10.72 -2.54
CA HIS A 191 -0.13 -10.12 -3.60
C HIS A 191 0.88 -11.11 -4.18
N ILE A 192 1.55 -11.87 -3.30
CA ILE A 192 2.47 -12.94 -3.67
C ILE A 192 1.75 -14.02 -4.47
N LYS A 193 0.57 -14.47 -3.98
CA LYS A 193 -0.25 -15.47 -4.66
C LYS A 193 -0.66 -15.03 -6.07
N LEU A 194 -1.18 -13.81 -6.23
CA LEU A 194 -1.57 -13.29 -7.54
C LEU A 194 -0.35 -13.16 -8.47
N GLY A 195 0.79 -12.72 -7.94
CA GLY A 195 2.06 -12.69 -8.68
C GLY A 195 2.50 -14.08 -9.15
N ASN A 196 2.42 -15.09 -8.28
CA ASN A 196 2.74 -16.48 -8.62
C ASN A 196 1.84 -17.01 -9.73
N GLN A 197 0.53 -16.74 -9.67
CA GLN A 197 -0.41 -17.12 -10.73
C GLN A 197 -0.06 -16.47 -12.08
N GLN A 198 0.47 -15.24 -12.09
CA GLN A 198 0.96 -14.62 -13.33
C GLN A 198 2.21 -15.35 -13.86
N VAL A 199 3.16 -15.70 -12.99
CA VAL A 199 4.35 -16.44 -13.39
C VAL A 199 4.01 -17.84 -13.88
N GLU A 200 3.10 -18.56 -13.22
CA GLU A 200 2.60 -19.87 -13.64
C GLU A 200 1.92 -19.82 -15.00
N PHE A 201 1.15 -18.75 -15.26
CA PHE A 201 0.54 -18.53 -16.57
C PHE A 201 1.61 -18.32 -17.65
N ILE A 202 2.65 -17.54 -17.37
CA ILE A 202 3.79 -17.33 -18.27
C ILE A 202 4.52 -18.66 -18.52
N ALA A 203 4.76 -19.44 -17.46
CA ALA A 203 5.45 -20.72 -17.56
C ALA A 203 4.66 -21.76 -18.38
N THR A 204 3.33 -21.71 -18.33
CA THR A 204 2.45 -22.61 -19.09
C THR A 204 2.32 -22.19 -20.55
N ASN A 205 2.05 -20.91 -20.81
CA ASN A 205 1.66 -20.43 -22.14
C ASN A 205 2.82 -19.83 -22.96
N HIS A 206 3.88 -19.36 -22.28
CA HIS A 206 5.02 -18.67 -22.89
C HIS A 206 6.35 -19.34 -22.55
N LYS A 207 6.35 -20.65 -22.27
CA LYS A 207 7.49 -21.41 -21.76
C LYS A 207 8.79 -21.18 -22.53
N SER A 208 8.77 -21.40 -23.84
CA SER A 208 9.95 -21.29 -24.70
C SER A 208 10.54 -19.87 -24.69
N LYS A 209 9.68 -18.86 -24.80
CA LYS A 209 10.07 -17.44 -24.75
C LYS A 209 10.58 -17.03 -23.36
N LEU A 210 9.99 -17.57 -22.30
CA LEU A 210 10.48 -17.35 -20.93
C LEU A 210 11.89 -17.93 -20.78
N GLN A 211 12.11 -19.16 -21.24
CA GLN A 211 13.40 -19.82 -21.18
C GLN A 211 14.46 -19.06 -21.98
N GLU A 212 14.15 -18.65 -23.21
CA GLU A 212 15.05 -17.85 -24.05
C GLU A 212 15.50 -16.57 -23.32
N LYS A 213 14.55 -15.78 -22.81
CA LYS A 213 14.85 -14.51 -22.14
C LYS A 213 15.60 -14.69 -20.83
N VAL A 214 15.24 -15.68 -20.02
CA VAL A 214 15.87 -15.92 -18.72
C VAL A 214 17.29 -16.45 -18.91
N ASN A 215 17.49 -17.45 -19.78
CA ASN A 215 18.83 -17.97 -20.05
C ASN A 215 19.74 -16.92 -20.68
N GLY A 216 19.20 -16.01 -21.51
CA GLY A 216 19.96 -14.89 -22.08
C GLY A 216 20.55 -13.91 -21.06
N LEU A 217 20.12 -13.96 -19.79
CA LEU A 217 20.71 -13.17 -18.70
C LEU A 217 22.01 -13.76 -18.14
N PHE A 218 22.31 -15.03 -18.46
CA PHE A 218 23.44 -15.80 -17.92
C PHE A 218 24.53 -16.05 -18.97
N THR A 219 24.74 -15.07 -19.84
CA THR A 219 25.76 -15.07 -20.91
C THR A 219 26.80 -14.00 -20.64
#